data_AF-A0A365QHP0-F1
#
_entry.id   AF-A0A365QHP0-F1
#
_cell.length_a   1.000
_cell.length_b   1.000
_cell.length_c   1.000
_cell.angle_alpha   90.00
_cell.angle_beta   90.00
_cell.angle_gamma   90.00
#
_symmetry.space_group_name_H-M   'P 1'
#
loop_
_entity.id
_entity.type
_entity.pdbx_description
1 polymer ?
#
loop_
_entity_poly.entity_id
_entity_poly.type
_entity_poly.pdbx_seq_one_letter_code
_entity_poly.pdbx_strand_id
1 'polypeptide(L)'
;MKRATLPALMRDSTLSPELLERLQAEPWRFGFLSLLRRIGANATIDPVGTARRPQAEPFRLGQQPSLAFAPREVASVQEAGGRLQVRLFGLGMLGPNGPLPIHVTEIAKDREDSRRDTTTVDFFDIFHHRYFTLFYRAWASGQAAAGLDRKDDERFSFYVASLAGQDVNEIQQRPLPSHARLAASAHLVRESRNPDGLRATLEHYFGV
;
A
#
# COMPACT_ATOMS: atom_id res chain seq x y z
N MET A 1 -9.11 6.12 27.16
CA MET A 1 -8.13 5.65 26.15
C MET A 1 -7.29 6.83 25.70
N LYS A 2 -6.01 6.89 26.08
CA LYS A 2 -5.10 7.98 25.69
C LYS A 2 -4.90 7.92 24.16
N ARG A 3 -5.29 8.97 23.44
CA ARG A 3 -5.01 9.12 22.00
C ARG A 3 -3.50 9.32 21.84
N ALA A 4 -2.79 8.30 21.38
CA ALA A 4 -1.41 8.45 20.98
C ALA A 4 -1.34 9.45 19.81
N THR A 5 -0.60 10.53 20.00
CA THR A 5 -0.30 11.50 18.94
C THR A 5 0.60 10.84 17.89
N LEU A 6 0.21 11.01 16.62
CA LEU A 6 0.76 10.42 15.40
C LEU A 6 2.29 10.46 15.22
N PRO A 7 3.08 11.45 15.73
CA PRO A 7 4.54 11.37 15.65
C PRO A 7 5.12 10.07 16.23
N ALA A 8 4.42 9.38 17.15
CA ALA A 8 4.88 8.10 17.68
C ALA A 8 4.47 6.88 16.83
N LEU A 9 3.36 6.94 16.07
CA LEU A 9 2.81 5.77 15.36
C LEU A 9 3.45 5.54 14.00
N MET A 10 3.84 6.60 13.29
CA MET A 10 4.44 6.49 11.94
C MET A 10 5.96 6.47 11.93
N ARG A 11 6.63 7.02 12.96
CA ARG A 11 8.09 7.23 12.97
C ARG A 11 8.93 5.99 13.30
N ASP A 12 8.37 4.97 13.95
CA ASP A 12 9.19 3.90 14.54
C ASP A 12 9.10 2.51 13.88
N SER A 13 8.61 2.38 12.64
CA SER A 13 8.83 1.12 11.91
C SER A 13 8.78 1.21 10.39
N THR A 14 7.86 1.98 9.81
CA THR A 14 7.65 1.97 8.36
C THR A 14 8.17 3.21 7.64
N LEU A 15 8.01 4.41 8.22
CA LEU A 15 8.50 5.65 7.63
C LEU A 15 9.60 6.24 8.51
N SER A 16 10.87 5.98 8.14
CA SER A 16 12.00 6.62 8.79
C SER A 16 11.97 8.14 8.55
N PRO A 17 12.51 8.96 9.46
CA PRO A 17 12.56 10.41 9.29
C PRO A 17 13.28 10.82 8.00
N GLU A 18 14.37 10.14 7.64
CA GLU A 18 15.10 10.36 6.38
C GLU A 18 14.25 10.06 5.14
N LEU A 19 13.44 9.00 5.20
CA LEU A 19 12.53 8.66 4.11
C LEU A 19 11.43 9.70 3.98
N LEU A 20 10.91 10.20 5.10
CA LEU A 20 9.89 11.26 5.10
C LEU A 20 10.45 12.56 4.52
N GLU A 21 11.67 12.95 4.87
CA GLU A 21 12.34 14.11 4.30
C GLU A 21 12.52 13.95 2.79
N ARG A 22 12.96 12.79 2.33
CA ARG A 22 13.07 12.48 0.89
C ARG A 22 11.72 12.45 0.19
N LEU A 23 10.65 11.97 0.84
CA LEU A 23 9.28 11.97 0.29
C LEU A 23 8.76 13.39 0.10
N GLN A 24 9.10 14.31 1.02
CA GLN A 24 8.72 15.71 0.94
C GLN A 24 9.55 16.47 -0.10
N ALA A 25 10.86 16.20 -0.17
CA ALA A 25 11.76 16.88 -1.10
C ALA A 25 11.64 16.39 -2.56
N GLU A 26 11.48 15.07 -2.76
CA GLU A 26 11.48 14.43 -4.08
C GLU A 26 10.28 13.48 -4.27
N PRO A 27 9.02 13.94 -4.13
CA PRO A 27 7.82 13.08 -4.21
C PRO A 27 7.73 12.30 -5.52
N TRP A 28 8.23 12.85 -6.63
CA TRP A 28 8.23 12.24 -7.96
C TRP A 28 9.07 10.95 -8.06
N ARG A 29 9.92 10.64 -7.07
CA ARG A 29 10.67 9.38 -7.03
C ARG A 29 9.86 8.20 -6.50
N PHE A 30 8.69 8.45 -5.92
CA PHE A 30 7.87 7.45 -5.26
C PHE A 30 6.60 7.16 -6.06
N GLY A 31 6.21 5.88 -6.05
CA GLY A 31 4.93 5.43 -6.60
C GLY A 31 3.85 5.37 -5.52
N PHE A 32 2.60 5.63 -5.90
CA PHE A 32 1.48 5.68 -4.97
C PHE A 32 1.25 4.34 -4.26
N LEU A 33 1.22 3.24 -5.01
CA LEU A 33 1.00 1.89 -4.46
C LEU A 33 2.13 1.46 -3.52
N SER A 34 3.39 1.71 -3.91
CA SER A 34 4.57 1.40 -3.09
C SER A 34 4.58 2.19 -1.78
N LEU A 35 4.20 3.47 -1.83
CA LEU A 35 4.09 4.32 -0.64
C LEU A 35 3.01 3.80 0.31
N LEU A 36 1.81 3.50 -0.20
CA LEU A 36 0.73 2.96 0.64
C LEU A 36 1.03 1.57 1.16
N ARG A 37 1.73 0.72 0.39
CA ARG A 37 2.23 -0.56 0.86
C ARG A 37 3.17 -0.40 2.05
N ARG A 38 4.11 0.54 1.94
CA ARG A 38 5.03 0.84 3.05
C ARG A 38 4.29 1.35 4.29
N ILE A 39 3.31 2.23 4.13
CA ILE A 39 2.48 2.73 5.25
C ILE A 39 1.67 1.58 5.87
N GLY A 40 1.02 0.77 5.03
CA GLY A 40 0.16 -0.35 5.42
C GLY A 40 0.90 -1.52 6.07
N ALA A 41 2.21 -1.64 5.86
CA ALA A 41 3.07 -2.61 6.55
C ALA A 41 3.13 -2.40 8.08
N ASN A 42 2.70 -1.23 8.58
CA ASN A 42 2.69 -0.96 10.00
C ASN A 42 1.52 -1.69 10.68
N ALA A 43 1.82 -2.74 11.45
CA ALA A 43 0.83 -3.54 12.16
C ALA A 43 -0.02 -2.74 13.18
N THR A 44 0.45 -1.58 13.64
CA THR A 44 -0.29 -0.74 14.61
C THR A 44 -1.48 -0.01 14.01
N ILE A 45 -1.57 0.06 12.68
CA ILE A 45 -2.70 0.69 11.98
C ILE A 45 -3.58 -0.39 11.35
N ASP A 46 -4.87 -0.06 11.20
CA ASP A 46 -5.79 -0.88 10.41
C ASP A 46 -5.25 -1.02 8.97
N PRO A 47 -5.43 -2.19 8.33
CA PRO A 47 -5.09 -2.35 6.92
C PRO A 47 -5.74 -1.25 6.08
N VAL A 48 -4.98 -0.66 5.17
CA VAL A 48 -5.43 0.49 4.36
C VAL A 48 -6.75 0.17 3.66
N GLY A 49 -7.73 1.07 3.77
CA GLY A 49 -9.06 0.89 3.17
C GLY A 49 -10.01 -0.05 3.94
N THR A 50 -9.65 -0.47 5.15
CA THR A 50 -10.55 -1.21 6.07
C THR A 50 -11.11 -0.33 7.19
N ALA A 51 -10.48 0.80 7.48
CA ALA A 51 -10.93 1.74 8.50
C ALA A 51 -12.39 2.18 8.25
N ARG A 52 -13.21 2.15 9.31
CA ARG A 52 -14.63 2.57 9.25
C ARG A 52 -14.80 4.08 9.17
N ARG A 53 -13.86 4.84 9.74
CA ARG A 53 -13.88 6.31 9.77
C ARG A 53 -12.60 6.83 9.13
N PRO A 54 -12.68 7.84 8.25
CA PRO A 54 -11.49 8.48 7.68
C PRO A 54 -10.52 8.97 8.76
N GLN A 55 -11.03 9.41 9.92
CA GLN A 55 -10.19 9.94 11.00
C GLN A 55 -9.32 8.88 11.70
N ALA A 56 -9.63 7.59 11.54
CA ALA A 56 -8.85 6.49 12.10
C ALA A 56 -7.57 6.21 11.29
N GLU A 57 -7.52 6.67 10.03
CA GLU A 57 -6.31 6.55 9.21
C GLU A 57 -5.31 7.66 9.57
N PRO A 58 -4.00 7.33 9.65
CA PRO A 58 -2.96 8.28 10.02
C PRO A 58 -2.54 9.19 8.85
N PHE A 59 -3.12 8.98 7.68
CA PHE A 59 -2.83 9.75 6.47
C PHE A 59 -4.14 10.26 5.83
N ARG A 60 -3.99 11.23 4.93
CA ARG A 60 -5.02 11.79 4.07
C ARG A 60 -4.52 11.68 2.64
N LEU A 61 -5.40 11.22 1.76
CA LEU A 61 -5.13 11.12 0.33
C LEU A 61 -6.03 12.11 -0.36
N GLY A 62 -5.47 12.89 -1.26
CA GLY A 62 -6.19 13.91 -2.01
C GLY A 62 -5.66 14.05 -3.42
N GLN A 63 -6.25 14.96 -4.18
CA GLN A 63 -5.84 15.26 -5.54
C GLN A 63 -5.21 16.65 -5.66
N GLN A 64 -4.18 16.77 -6.49
CA GLN A 64 -3.68 18.04 -6.99
C GLN A 64 -4.39 18.36 -8.32
N PRO A 65 -5.21 19.42 -8.39
CA PRO A 65 -5.77 19.90 -9.65
C PRO A 65 -4.64 20.24 -10.62
N SER A 66 -4.67 19.62 -11.79
CA SER A 66 -3.68 19.87 -12.84
C SER A 66 -4.30 19.72 -14.21
N LEU A 67 -3.81 20.52 -15.16
CA LEU A 67 -4.13 20.41 -16.60
C LEU A 67 -2.97 19.81 -17.39
N ALA A 68 -1.82 19.64 -16.73
CA ALA A 68 -0.65 19.04 -17.35
C ALA A 68 -0.79 17.52 -17.35
N PHE A 69 -0.15 16.87 -18.33
CA PHE A 69 0.08 15.44 -18.25
C PHE A 69 0.91 15.14 -16.99
N ALA A 70 0.43 14.21 -16.16
CA ALA A 70 1.06 13.89 -14.89
C ALA A 70 2.45 13.25 -15.16
N PRO A 71 3.56 13.91 -14.80
CA PRO A 71 4.89 13.32 -15.01
C PRO A 71 5.10 12.11 -14.11
N ARG A 72 4.47 12.11 -12.93
CA ARG A 72 4.47 11.06 -11.91
C ARG A 72 3.13 11.04 -11.17
N GLU A 73 2.89 9.98 -10.41
CA GLU A 73 1.64 9.78 -9.68
C GLU A 73 1.50 10.72 -8.47
N VAL A 74 2.55 10.83 -7.66
CA VAL A 74 2.58 11.62 -6.42
C VAL A 74 2.96 13.05 -6.73
N ALA A 75 2.07 13.99 -6.40
CA ALA A 75 2.26 15.43 -6.57
C ALA A 75 3.02 16.05 -5.40
N SER A 76 2.58 15.76 -4.18
CA SER A 76 3.21 16.27 -2.97
C SER A 76 2.91 15.38 -1.77
N VAL A 77 3.79 15.44 -0.79
CA VAL A 77 3.64 14.81 0.52
C VAL A 77 3.96 15.86 1.56
N GLN A 78 3.08 16.06 2.54
CA GLN A 78 3.24 17.04 3.62
C GLN A 78 2.74 16.48 4.94
N GLU A 79 3.26 16.97 6.07
CA GLU A 79 2.73 16.65 7.40
C GLU A 79 1.88 17.83 7.89
N ALA A 80 0.58 17.61 8.10
CA ALA A 80 -0.35 18.66 8.54
C ALA A 80 -1.36 18.12 9.55
N GLY A 81 -1.56 18.85 10.65
CA GLY A 81 -2.47 18.43 11.73
C GLY A 81 -2.11 17.07 12.34
N GLY A 82 -0.82 16.72 12.33
CA GLY A 82 -0.33 15.42 12.76
C GLY A 82 -0.78 14.26 11.86
N ARG A 83 -1.07 14.49 10.58
CA ARG A 83 -1.33 13.43 9.59
C ARG A 83 -0.46 13.64 8.36
N LEU A 84 -0.10 12.54 7.71
CA LEU A 84 0.56 12.58 6.41
C LEU A 84 -0.48 12.90 5.33
N GLN A 85 -0.36 14.04 4.66
CA GLN A 85 -1.16 14.39 3.49
C GLN A 85 -0.40 14.02 2.23
N VAL A 86 -1.00 13.18 1.38
CA VAL A 86 -0.44 12.77 0.09
C VAL A 86 -1.39 13.23 -0.99
N ARG A 87 -0.90 14.05 -1.92
CA ARG A 87 -1.67 14.52 -3.07
C ARG A 87 -1.20 13.82 -4.33
N LEU A 88 -2.15 13.38 -5.15
CA LEU A 88 -1.89 12.69 -6.42
C LEU A 88 -2.28 13.57 -7.60
N PHE A 89 -1.58 13.47 -8.72
CA PHE A 89 -1.99 14.14 -9.96
C PHE A 89 -3.12 13.39 -10.68
N GLY A 90 -3.13 12.06 -10.57
CA GLY A 90 -3.99 11.18 -11.35
C GLY A 90 -4.98 10.38 -10.51
N LEU A 91 -5.78 9.56 -11.20
CA LEU A 91 -6.82 8.68 -10.64
C LEU A 91 -8.02 9.39 -9.98
N GLY A 92 -8.05 10.72 -9.93
CA GLY A 92 -9.16 11.47 -9.34
C GLY A 92 -10.07 12.18 -10.37
N MET A 93 -10.85 13.14 -9.88
CA MET A 93 -11.85 13.88 -10.65
C MET A 93 -11.29 15.13 -11.36
N LEU A 94 -10.25 15.76 -10.78
CA LEU A 94 -9.68 17.04 -11.21
C LEU A 94 -8.37 16.86 -11.99
N GLY A 95 -8.49 16.45 -13.25
CA GLY A 95 -7.33 16.25 -14.13
C GLY A 95 -7.69 16.34 -15.61
N PRO A 96 -6.70 16.34 -16.52
CA PRO A 96 -6.97 16.40 -17.97
C PRO A 96 -7.75 15.19 -18.47
N ASN A 97 -7.58 14.03 -17.81
CA ASN A 97 -8.29 12.78 -18.10
C ASN A 97 -9.34 12.46 -17.01
N GLY A 98 -9.75 13.46 -16.23
CA GLY A 98 -10.73 13.29 -15.16
C GLY A 98 -12.15 13.14 -15.72
N PRO A 99 -13.08 12.51 -14.98
CA PRO A 99 -14.48 12.39 -15.35
C PRO A 99 -15.25 13.72 -15.35
N LEU A 100 -14.75 14.76 -14.67
CA LEU A 100 -15.39 16.07 -14.65
C LEU A 100 -15.01 16.90 -15.89
N PRO A 101 -15.88 17.82 -16.34
CA PRO A 101 -15.55 18.76 -17.39
C PRO A 101 -14.27 19.55 -17.06
N ILE A 102 -13.43 19.78 -18.07
CA ILE A 102 -12.11 20.39 -17.89
C ILE A 102 -12.15 21.78 -17.22
N HIS A 103 -13.20 22.56 -17.49
CA HIS A 103 -13.38 23.88 -16.88
C HIS A 103 -13.53 23.81 -15.34
N VAL A 104 -14.00 22.69 -14.78
CA VAL A 104 -14.07 22.49 -13.32
C VAL A 104 -12.67 22.34 -12.74
N THR A 105 -11.80 21.62 -13.44
CA THR A 105 -10.38 21.49 -13.07
C THR A 105 -9.68 22.85 -13.14
N GLU A 106 -9.96 23.66 -14.18
CA GLU A 106 -9.44 25.03 -14.29
C GLU A 106 -9.88 25.92 -13.12
N ILE A 107 -11.17 25.89 -12.75
CA ILE A 107 -11.70 26.65 -11.62
C ILE A 107 -11.06 26.19 -10.30
N ALA A 108 -10.95 24.89 -10.08
CA ALA A 108 -10.35 24.35 -8.86
C ALA A 108 -8.87 24.75 -8.76
N LYS A 109 -8.13 24.67 -9.87
CA LYS A 109 -6.73 25.08 -9.95
C LYS A 109 -6.56 26.59 -9.71
N ASP A 110 -7.34 27.45 -10.37
CA ASP A 110 -7.25 28.91 -10.19
C ASP A 110 -7.58 29.33 -8.75
N ARG A 111 -8.58 28.72 -8.12
CA ARG A 111 -8.92 29.00 -6.72
C ARG A 111 -7.79 28.62 -5.78
N GLU A 112 -7.21 27.44 -5.97
CA GLU A 112 -6.13 26.97 -5.12
C GLU A 112 -4.85 27.80 -5.31
N ASP A 113 -4.39 27.98 -6.56
CA ASP A 113 -3.12 28.63 -6.87
C ASP A 113 -3.19 30.16 -6.69
N SER A 114 -4.23 30.81 -7.26
CA SER A 114 -4.33 32.27 -7.30
C SER A 114 -4.98 32.85 -6.05
N ARG A 115 -6.00 32.16 -5.50
CA ARG A 115 -6.83 32.69 -4.39
C ARG A 115 -6.54 32.03 -3.05
N ARG A 116 -5.68 31.01 -3.01
CA ARG A 116 -5.38 30.21 -1.82
C ARG A 116 -6.64 29.63 -1.17
N ASP A 117 -7.64 29.32 -1.99
CA ASP A 117 -8.92 28.73 -1.59
C ASP A 117 -8.94 27.26 -1.97
N THR A 118 -8.74 26.39 -0.97
CA THR A 118 -8.74 24.94 -1.13
C THR A 118 -10.13 24.32 -1.02
N THR A 119 -11.19 25.11 -0.76
CA THR A 119 -12.53 24.58 -0.40
C THR A 119 -13.08 23.59 -1.42
N THR A 120 -12.93 23.87 -2.71
CA THR A 120 -13.39 22.98 -3.78
C THR A 120 -12.62 21.67 -3.79
N VAL A 121 -11.29 21.73 -3.64
CA VAL A 121 -10.41 20.55 -3.60
C VAL A 121 -10.69 19.73 -2.36
N ASP A 122 -10.76 20.36 -1.19
CA ASP A 122 -11.03 19.72 0.10
C ASP A 122 -12.39 19.00 0.10
N PHE A 123 -13.40 19.58 -0.57
CA PHE A 123 -14.70 18.93 -0.75
C PHE A 123 -14.58 17.64 -1.57
N PHE A 124 -13.87 17.67 -2.70
CA PHE A 124 -13.66 16.48 -3.52
C PHE A 124 -12.78 15.43 -2.81
N ASP A 125 -11.81 15.87 -2.01
CA ASP A 125 -10.91 15.01 -1.26
C ASP A 125 -11.65 14.13 -0.22
N ILE A 126 -12.85 14.52 0.22
CA ILE A 126 -13.74 13.66 1.03
C ILE A 126 -14.02 12.34 0.30
N PHE A 127 -14.28 12.42 -1.01
CA PHE A 127 -14.55 11.27 -1.86
C PHE A 127 -13.26 10.61 -2.33
N HIS A 128 -12.28 11.39 -2.77
CA HIS A 128 -11.01 10.87 -3.28
C HIS A 128 -10.25 10.07 -2.23
N HIS A 129 -10.25 10.50 -0.96
CA HIS A 129 -9.57 9.76 0.10
C HIS A 129 -10.10 8.33 0.23
N ARG A 130 -11.43 8.15 0.21
CA ARG A 130 -12.03 6.81 0.29
C ARG A 130 -11.82 6.02 -1.00
N TYR A 131 -11.90 6.68 -2.15
CA TYR A 131 -11.65 6.04 -3.44
C TYR A 131 -10.21 5.51 -3.54
N PHE A 132 -9.21 6.32 -3.20
CA PHE A 132 -7.79 5.94 -3.28
C PHE A 132 -7.42 4.82 -2.32
N THR A 133 -7.96 4.83 -1.10
CA THR A 133 -7.74 3.74 -0.14
C THR A 133 -8.36 2.42 -0.59
N LEU A 134 -9.56 2.48 -1.19
CA LEU A 134 -10.19 1.29 -1.77
C LEU A 134 -9.46 0.80 -3.02
N PHE A 135 -8.97 1.70 -3.87
CA PHE A 135 -8.15 1.35 -5.03
C PHE A 135 -6.89 0.59 -4.61
N TYR A 136 -6.17 1.11 -3.60
CA TYR A 136 -5.03 0.41 -3.04
C TYR A 136 -5.41 -0.95 -2.45
N ARG A 137 -6.51 -1.02 -1.70
CA ARG A 137 -6.96 -2.28 -1.08
C ARG A 137 -7.30 -3.33 -2.14
N ALA A 138 -7.95 -2.93 -3.23
CA ALA A 138 -8.23 -3.83 -4.35
C ALA A 138 -6.92 -4.33 -4.98
N TRP A 139 -5.96 -3.45 -5.24
CA TRP A 139 -4.63 -3.85 -5.71
C TRP A 139 -3.94 -4.82 -4.74
N ALA A 140 -3.87 -4.48 -3.46
CA ALA A 140 -3.20 -5.30 -2.44
C ALA A 140 -3.84 -6.70 -2.29
N SER A 141 -5.16 -6.81 -2.48
CA SER A 141 -5.85 -8.11 -2.42
C SER A 141 -5.43 -9.10 -3.52
N GLY A 142 -4.93 -8.59 -4.66
CA GLY A 142 -4.39 -9.41 -5.74
C GLY A 142 -2.89 -9.70 -5.62
N GLN A 143 -2.21 -9.18 -4.60
CA GLN A 143 -0.75 -9.25 -4.47
C GLN A 143 -0.35 -10.10 -3.27
N ALA A 144 0.00 -11.37 -3.52
CA ALA A 144 0.49 -12.28 -2.46
C ALA A 144 1.69 -11.69 -1.71
N ALA A 145 2.62 -11.07 -2.44
CA ALA A 145 3.81 -10.46 -1.83
C ALA A 145 3.50 -9.26 -0.93
N ALA A 146 2.39 -8.54 -1.16
CA ALA A 146 1.98 -7.42 -0.30
C ALA A 146 1.37 -7.91 1.01
N GLY A 147 0.71 -9.08 1.00
CA GLY A 147 0.20 -9.73 2.22
C GLY A 147 1.31 -10.08 3.21
N LEU A 148 2.50 -10.45 2.71
CA LEU A 148 3.65 -10.82 3.54
C LEU A 148 4.18 -9.69 4.44
N ASP A 149 3.84 -8.43 4.13
CA ASP A 149 4.21 -7.29 4.97
C ASP A 149 3.51 -7.34 6.35
N ARG A 150 2.37 -8.05 6.45
CA ARG A 150 1.61 -8.27 7.68
C ARG A 150 1.39 -9.77 7.85
N LYS A 151 2.30 -10.43 8.57
CA LYS A 151 2.32 -11.89 8.74
C LYS A 151 0.97 -12.48 9.17
N ASP A 152 0.23 -11.78 10.03
CA ASP A 152 -1.05 -12.26 10.57
C ASP A 152 -2.24 -12.11 9.60
N ASP A 153 -2.11 -11.23 8.59
CA ASP A 153 -3.17 -10.96 7.59
C ASP A 153 -2.98 -11.76 6.28
N GLU A 154 -1.87 -12.48 6.17
CA GLU A 154 -1.46 -13.17 4.95
C GLU A 154 -2.21 -14.51 4.77
N ARG A 155 -2.92 -14.66 3.65
CA ARG A 155 -3.78 -15.84 3.38
C ARG A 155 -3.32 -16.72 2.22
N PHE A 156 -2.40 -16.23 1.40
CA PHE A 156 -1.94 -16.95 0.22
C PHE A 156 -1.15 -18.22 0.61
N SER A 157 -0.28 -18.16 1.62
CA SER A 157 0.43 -19.32 2.17
C SER A 157 -0.53 -20.38 2.69
N PHE A 158 -1.64 -19.98 3.30
CA PHE A 158 -2.68 -20.91 3.74
C PHE A 158 -3.28 -21.69 2.55
N TYR A 159 -3.59 -21.02 1.44
CA TYR A 159 -4.11 -21.70 0.25
C TYR A 159 -3.08 -22.66 -0.36
N VAL A 160 -1.81 -22.25 -0.46
CA VAL A 160 -0.73 -23.11 -0.97
C VAL A 160 -0.50 -24.32 -0.06
N ALA A 161 -0.49 -24.13 1.26
CA ALA A 161 -0.36 -25.20 2.24
C ALA A 161 -1.53 -26.20 2.13
N SER A 162 -2.76 -25.68 2.05
CA SER A 162 -3.97 -26.49 1.92
C SER A 162 -3.94 -27.36 0.66
N LEU A 163 -3.47 -26.82 -0.47
CA LEU A 163 -3.30 -27.59 -1.71
C LEU A 163 -2.26 -28.71 -1.56
N ALA A 164 -1.21 -28.50 -0.79
CA ALA A 164 -0.19 -29.50 -0.48
C ALA A 164 -0.58 -30.46 0.65
N GLY A 165 -1.79 -30.34 1.21
CA GLY A 165 -2.24 -31.14 2.35
C GLY A 165 -1.46 -30.86 3.63
N GLN A 166 -0.96 -29.63 3.81
CA GLN A 166 -0.17 -29.21 4.95
C GLN A 166 -0.87 -28.11 5.76
N ASP A 167 -0.64 -28.09 7.06
CA ASP A 167 -1.09 -27.01 7.94
C ASP A 167 0.03 -25.96 8.10
N VAL A 168 -0.31 -24.67 7.95
CA VAL A 168 0.63 -23.55 8.10
C VAL A 168 1.24 -23.52 9.51
N ASN A 169 0.45 -23.81 10.55
CA ASN A 169 0.90 -23.84 11.93
C ASN A 169 1.90 -24.98 12.16
N GLU A 170 1.67 -26.14 11.55
CA GLU A 170 2.61 -27.27 11.63
C GLU A 170 3.92 -26.93 10.92
N ILE A 171 3.85 -26.32 9.72
CA ILE A 171 5.04 -25.90 8.97
C ILE A 171 5.89 -24.91 9.79
N GLN A 172 5.25 -23.95 10.47
CA GLN A 172 5.94 -22.96 11.31
C GLN A 172 6.71 -23.57 12.49
N GLN A 173 6.33 -24.76 12.96
CA GLN A 173 7.02 -25.47 14.06
C GLN A 173 8.23 -26.29 13.59
N ARG A 174 8.48 -26.36 12.28
CA ARG A 174 9.61 -27.12 11.71
C ARG A 174 10.88 -26.26 11.66
N PRO A 175 12.08 -26.88 11.61
CA PRO A 175 13.35 -26.15 11.61
C PRO A 175 13.63 -25.38 10.30
N LEU A 176 12.94 -25.71 9.21
CA LEU A 176 13.10 -25.01 7.92
C LEU A 176 12.11 -23.85 7.81
N PRO A 177 12.48 -22.73 7.16
CA PRO A 177 11.57 -21.62 6.90
C PRO A 177 10.31 -22.07 6.15
N SER A 178 9.13 -21.56 6.56
CA SER A 178 7.85 -22.00 5.99
C SER A 178 7.79 -21.82 4.46
N HIS A 179 8.27 -20.68 3.95
CA HIS A 179 8.25 -20.40 2.51
C HIS A 179 9.16 -21.32 1.69
N ALA A 180 10.24 -21.85 2.27
CA ALA A 180 11.08 -22.82 1.57
C ALA A 180 10.32 -24.13 1.31
N ARG A 181 9.54 -24.57 2.28
CA ARG A 181 8.68 -25.76 2.16
C ARG A 181 7.50 -25.51 1.23
N LEU A 182 6.87 -24.34 1.31
CA LEU A 182 5.77 -23.95 0.42
C LEU A 182 6.21 -23.79 -1.03
N ALA A 183 7.44 -23.32 -1.30
CA ALA A 183 8.01 -23.28 -2.64
C ALA A 183 8.15 -24.68 -3.26
N ALA A 184 8.39 -25.71 -2.44
CA ALA A 184 8.43 -27.11 -2.87
C ALA A 184 7.06 -27.76 -3.06
N SER A 185 5.94 -27.06 -2.81
CA SER A 185 4.57 -27.59 -2.90
C SER A 185 4.29 -28.35 -4.20
N ALA A 186 4.76 -27.86 -5.35
CA ALA A 186 4.56 -28.50 -6.65
C ALA A 186 5.18 -29.92 -6.76
N HIS A 187 6.22 -30.20 -5.96
CA HIS A 187 6.80 -31.54 -5.83
C HIS A 187 6.12 -32.37 -4.75
N LEU A 188 5.60 -31.73 -3.69
CA LEU A 188 4.97 -32.39 -2.55
C LEU A 188 3.52 -32.82 -2.80
N VAL A 189 2.80 -32.15 -3.71
CA VAL A 189 1.42 -32.51 -4.10
C VAL A 189 1.35 -33.83 -4.89
N ARG A 190 2.47 -34.24 -5.51
CA ARG A 190 2.52 -35.44 -6.34
C ARG A 190 2.47 -36.70 -5.48
N GLU A 191 1.68 -37.68 -5.90
CA GLU A 191 1.63 -39.00 -5.26
C GLU A 191 2.97 -39.74 -5.40
N SER A 192 3.58 -39.67 -6.60
CA SER A 192 4.90 -40.20 -6.90
C SER A 192 6.00 -39.24 -6.42
N ARG A 193 6.79 -39.70 -5.45
CA ARG A 193 7.98 -38.97 -4.95
C ARG A 193 9.18 -39.31 -5.83
N ASN A 194 9.68 -38.33 -6.58
CA ASN A 194 10.83 -38.51 -7.46
C ASN A 194 12.12 -37.88 -6.89
N PRO A 195 13.30 -38.48 -7.16
CA PRO A 195 14.58 -37.94 -6.70
C PRO A 195 14.89 -36.56 -7.30
N ASP A 196 14.42 -36.30 -8.54
CA ASP A 196 14.66 -35.02 -9.21
C ASP A 196 13.94 -33.85 -8.51
N GLY A 197 12.73 -34.07 -7.99
CA GLY A 197 12.00 -33.04 -7.23
C GLY A 197 12.67 -32.70 -5.91
N LEU A 198 13.23 -33.72 -5.24
CA LEU A 198 14.02 -33.53 -4.02
C LEU A 198 15.31 -32.77 -4.33
N ARG A 199 16.02 -33.17 -5.40
CA ARG A 199 17.21 -32.47 -5.88
C ARG A 199 16.91 -31.00 -6.17
N ALA A 200 15.93 -30.71 -7.02
CA ALA A 200 15.55 -29.34 -7.39
C ALA A 200 15.15 -28.49 -6.17
N THR A 201 14.45 -29.08 -5.19
CA THR A 201 14.08 -28.38 -3.95
C THR A 201 15.32 -28.02 -3.11
N LEU A 202 16.27 -28.94 -2.99
CA LEU A 202 17.50 -28.73 -2.22
C LEU A 202 18.45 -27.75 -2.92
N GLU A 203 18.64 -27.88 -4.23
CA GLU A 203 19.42 -26.95 -5.07
C GLU A 203 18.85 -25.53 -4.97
N HIS A 204 17.52 -25.37 -5.08
CA HIS A 204 16.87 -24.07 -4.94
C HIS A 204 17.04 -23.46 -3.54
N TYR A 205 16.91 -24.26 -2.48
CA TYR A 205 16.99 -23.75 -1.11
C TYR A 205 18.43 -23.45 -0.66
N PHE A 206 19.38 -24.31 -0.99
CA PHE A 206 20.79 -24.18 -0.57
C PHE A 206 21.65 -23.43 -1.60
N GLY A 207 21.17 -23.20 -2.81
CA GLY A 207 21.91 -22.53 -3.88
C GLY A 207 23.09 -23.35 -4.40
N VAL A 208 22.95 -24.68 -4.40
CA VAL A 208 23.98 -25.65 -4.83
C VAL A 208 23.60 -26.34 -6.13
#